data_AF-A0A6C0GF61-F1
#
_entry.id   AF-A0A6C0GF61-F1
#
_cell.length_a   1.000
_cell.length_b   1.000
_cell.length_c   1.000
_cell.angle_alpha   90.00
_cell.angle_beta   90.00
_cell.angle_gamma   90.00
#
_symmetry.space_group_name_H-M   'P 1'
#
loop_
_entity.id
_entity.type
_entity.pdbx_description
1 polymer ?
#
loop_
_entity_poly.entity_id
_entity_poly.type
_entity_poly.pdbx_seq_one_letter_code
_entity_poly.pdbx_strand_id
1 'polypeptide(L)'
;MKYLFTCFLLCSLLFSGCESASPKPEYSTGQGVEIYLAKQVNSYKWDIDYSQLNLDTIQLQTKPFLSYNQIKSYNPDNNTATLTIPLSQLSGFQTSVHGHMFVVTVDGKRQYCGFIQPLYSSAYLPWIVINEPLEAEGKDKNLKIHFNSQAANQDPRNNPEIIERLQKDGKLDK
;
A
#
# COMPACT_ATOMS: atom_id res chain seq x y z
N MET A 1 -31.26 52.19 36.54
CA MET A 1 -30.88 51.70 35.19
C MET A 1 -29.48 51.06 35.23
N LYS A 2 -29.31 49.88 35.84
CA LYS A 2 -27.99 49.21 35.96
C LYS A 2 -28.02 47.69 35.71
N TYR A 3 -29.17 47.12 35.38
CA TYR A 3 -29.32 45.67 35.21
C TYR A 3 -29.55 45.22 33.76
N LEU A 4 -29.52 46.14 32.78
CA LEU A 4 -29.82 45.82 31.39
C LEU A 4 -28.60 45.39 30.56
N PHE A 5 -27.38 45.48 31.09
CA PHE A 5 -26.15 45.22 30.33
C PHE A 5 -25.50 43.86 30.63
N THR A 6 -26.00 43.11 31.61
CA THR A 6 -25.32 41.89 32.10
C THR A 6 -25.77 40.61 31.37
N CYS A 7 -26.82 40.64 30.57
CA CYS A 7 -27.31 39.45 29.84
C CYS A 7 -26.62 39.20 28.48
N PHE A 8 -25.86 40.16 27.95
CA PHE A 8 -25.28 40.01 26.60
C PHE A 8 -23.92 39.28 26.58
N LEU A 9 -23.29 39.07 27.76
CA LEU A 9 -21.96 38.44 27.84
C LEU A 9 -21.99 36.93 28.09
N LEU A 10 -23.16 36.34 28.35
CA LEU A 10 -23.27 34.90 28.69
C LEU A 10 -23.68 34.02 27.50
N CYS A 11 -24.00 34.61 26.35
CA CYS A 11 -24.50 33.85 25.17
C CYS A 11 -23.42 33.53 24.13
N SER A 12 -22.17 33.99 24.32
CA SER A 12 -21.08 33.83 23.34
C SER A 12 -20.19 32.60 23.57
N LEU A 13 -20.47 31.77 24.57
CA LEU A 13 -19.66 30.57 24.90
C LEU A 13 -20.22 29.25 24.35
N LEU A 14 -21.24 29.27 23.48
CA LEU A 14 -21.84 28.05 22.94
C LEU A 14 -21.38 27.69 21.51
N PHE A 15 -20.41 28.38 20.93
CA PHE A 15 -19.71 27.89 19.74
C PHE A 15 -18.58 26.94 20.14
N SER A 16 -18.91 25.89 20.90
CA SER A 16 -18.08 24.69 20.94
C SER A 16 -18.15 24.07 19.55
N GLY A 17 -17.12 24.33 18.76
CA GLY A 17 -16.91 23.72 17.46
C GLY A 17 -17.02 22.21 17.60
N CYS A 18 -18.13 21.66 17.09
CA CYS A 18 -18.18 20.26 16.72
C CYS A 18 -17.25 20.13 15.51
N GLU A 19 -15.97 19.85 15.79
CA GLU A 19 -15.02 19.44 14.78
C GLU A 19 -15.46 18.03 14.35
N SER A 20 -16.50 17.99 13.51
CA SER A 20 -16.93 16.79 12.82
C SER A 20 -15.70 16.33 12.05
N ALA A 21 -15.06 15.25 12.52
CA ALA A 21 -13.94 14.63 11.85
C ALA A 21 -14.30 14.49 10.37
N SER A 22 -13.69 15.33 9.52
CA SER A 22 -13.93 15.31 8.09
C SER A 22 -13.75 13.86 7.62
N PRO A 23 -14.73 13.28 6.91
CA PRO A 23 -14.60 11.91 6.43
C PRO A 23 -13.29 11.81 5.66
N LYS A 24 -12.49 10.77 5.97
CA LYS A 24 -11.24 10.54 5.24
C LYS A 24 -11.57 10.47 3.75
N PRO A 25 -10.75 11.09 2.88
CA PRO A 25 -10.98 11.04 1.44
C PRO A 25 -11.06 9.58 0.99
N GLU A 26 -12.14 9.26 0.26
CA GLU A 26 -12.29 7.98 -0.41
C GLU A 26 -11.62 8.08 -1.78
N TYR A 27 -10.65 7.19 -2.04
CA TYR A 27 -9.86 7.21 -3.28
C TYR A 27 -10.51 6.29 -4.32
N SER A 28 -10.61 6.75 -5.56
CA SER A 28 -11.01 5.91 -6.68
C SER A 28 -9.86 5.02 -7.15
N THR A 29 -10.17 3.92 -7.85
CA THR A 29 -9.15 3.09 -8.52
C THR A 29 -8.25 3.95 -9.41
N GLY A 30 -6.94 3.73 -9.34
CA GLY A 30 -5.92 4.52 -10.02
C GLY A 30 -5.47 5.76 -9.24
N GLN A 31 -5.97 5.99 -8.03
CA GLN A 31 -5.53 7.10 -7.17
C GLN A 31 -4.74 6.60 -5.95
N GLY A 32 -3.66 7.31 -5.64
CA GLY A 32 -2.76 6.99 -4.53
C GLY A 32 -1.90 5.75 -4.79
N VAL A 33 -1.51 5.07 -3.72
CA VAL A 33 -0.64 3.89 -3.80
C VAL A 33 -1.47 2.62 -3.93
N GLU A 34 -1.28 1.89 -5.03
CA GLU A 34 -2.00 0.64 -5.30
C GLU A 34 -1.04 -0.47 -5.76
N ILE A 35 -1.40 -1.72 -5.44
CA ILE A 35 -0.69 -2.91 -5.91
C ILE A 35 -1.59 -3.65 -6.89
N TYR A 36 -1.08 -3.94 -8.08
CA TYR A 36 -1.76 -4.70 -9.12
C TYR A 36 -1.04 -6.02 -9.39
N LEU A 37 -1.79 -7.08 -9.64
CA LEU A 37 -1.22 -8.33 -10.16
C LEU A 37 -1.04 -8.24 -11.67
N ALA A 38 -0.01 -8.89 -12.19
CA ALA A 38 0.12 -9.11 -13.62
C ALA A 38 -0.98 -10.08 -14.11
N LYS A 39 -1.42 -9.96 -15.36
CA LYS A 39 -2.38 -10.90 -15.96
C LYS A 39 -1.79 -12.29 -16.11
N GLN A 40 -0.50 -12.39 -16.40
CA GLN A 40 0.22 -13.66 -16.49
C GLN A 40 1.11 -13.85 -15.27
N VAL A 41 1.01 -15.03 -14.66
CA VAL A 41 1.78 -15.40 -13.45
C VAL A 41 3.29 -15.28 -13.68
N ASN A 42 3.76 -15.63 -14.88
CA ASN A 42 5.17 -15.59 -15.30
C ASN A 42 5.44 -14.49 -16.34
N SER A 43 4.98 -13.26 -16.08
CA SER A 43 5.12 -12.14 -17.04
C SER A 43 6.57 -11.78 -17.38
N TYR A 44 7.54 -12.20 -16.56
CA TYR A 44 8.97 -12.07 -16.82
C TYR A 44 9.74 -13.28 -16.29
N LYS A 45 10.90 -13.54 -16.89
CA LYS A 45 11.87 -14.47 -16.32
C LYS A 45 12.59 -13.81 -15.15
N TRP A 46 12.70 -14.53 -14.04
CA TRP A 46 13.32 -14.06 -12.79
C TRP A 46 14.85 -13.98 -12.85
N ASP A 47 15.47 -14.42 -13.95
CA ASP A 47 16.91 -14.38 -14.22
C ASP A 47 17.39 -13.06 -14.86
N ILE A 48 16.47 -12.13 -15.11
CA ILE A 48 16.78 -10.82 -15.70
C ILE A 48 17.21 -9.85 -14.59
N ASP A 49 18.17 -8.99 -14.90
CA ASP A 49 18.56 -7.89 -14.01
C ASP A 49 17.37 -6.94 -13.81
N TYR A 50 17.06 -6.61 -12.54
CA TYR A 50 15.96 -5.72 -12.18
C TYR A 50 16.08 -4.34 -12.87
N SER A 51 17.30 -3.86 -13.09
CA SER A 51 17.57 -2.57 -13.77
C SER A 51 17.21 -2.56 -15.26
N GLN A 52 17.09 -3.73 -15.89
CA GLN A 52 16.73 -3.87 -17.30
C GLN A 52 15.22 -4.04 -17.52
N LEU A 53 14.45 -4.08 -16.43
CA LEU A 53 13.03 -4.38 -16.49
C LEU A 53 12.26 -3.16 -17.01
N ASN A 54 11.49 -3.37 -18.08
CA ASN A 54 10.52 -2.39 -18.56
C ASN A 54 9.15 -2.69 -17.95
N LEU A 55 8.72 -1.87 -16.99
CA LEU A 55 7.44 -2.02 -16.30
C LEU A 55 6.25 -1.88 -17.25
N ASP A 56 6.40 -1.18 -18.38
CA ASP A 56 5.30 -0.91 -19.29
C ASP A 56 4.84 -2.11 -20.10
N THR A 57 5.69 -3.13 -20.22
CA THR A 57 5.35 -4.39 -20.89
C THR A 57 4.51 -5.31 -20.01
N ILE A 58 4.44 -5.06 -18.70
CA ILE A 58 3.65 -5.87 -17.77
C ILE A 58 2.18 -5.53 -17.93
N GLN A 59 1.42 -6.49 -18.43
CA GLN A 59 -0.04 -6.39 -18.50
C GLN A 59 -0.62 -6.61 -17.11
N LEU A 60 -1.34 -5.63 -16.57
CA LEU A 60 -1.94 -5.67 -15.24
C LEU A 60 -3.40 -6.17 -15.27
N GLN A 61 -3.84 -6.79 -14.19
CA GLN A 61 -5.27 -7.01 -13.94
C GLN A 61 -6.01 -5.66 -13.87
N THR A 62 -7.31 -5.67 -14.14
CA THR A 62 -8.13 -4.44 -14.18
C THR A 62 -8.45 -3.88 -12.80
N LYS A 63 -8.40 -4.72 -11.77
CA LYS A 63 -8.61 -4.34 -10.37
C LYS A 63 -7.30 -4.45 -9.59
N PRO A 64 -7.03 -3.53 -8.65
CA PRO A 64 -5.87 -3.67 -7.79
C PRO A 64 -6.06 -4.88 -6.86
N PHE A 65 -4.95 -5.57 -6.59
CA PHE A 65 -4.83 -6.56 -5.52
C PHE A 65 -4.94 -5.89 -4.15
N LEU A 66 -4.31 -4.73 -4.00
CA LEU A 66 -4.43 -3.88 -2.83
C LEU A 66 -4.73 -2.46 -3.27
N SER A 67 -5.93 -1.97 -2.94
CA SER A 67 -6.33 -0.60 -3.22
C SER A 67 -5.83 0.36 -2.14
N TYR A 68 -5.74 1.64 -2.48
CA TYR A 68 -5.22 2.63 -1.56
C TYR A 68 -6.12 2.86 -0.33
N ASN A 69 -7.43 2.64 -0.48
CA ASN A 69 -8.39 2.68 0.63
C ASN A 69 -8.16 1.55 1.64
N GLN A 70 -7.56 0.43 1.21
CA GLN A 70 -7.25 -0.70 2.08
C GLN A 70 -5.97 -0.47 2.89
N ILE A 71 -5.11 0.49 2.51
CA ILE A 71 -3.91 0.86 3.26
C ILE A 71 -4.29 1.84 4.37
N LYS A 72 -4.15 1.41 5.62
CA LYS A 72 -4.34 2.27 6.81
C LYS A 72 -3.11 3.13 7.04
N SER A 73 -1.93 2.52 7.05
CA SER A 73 -0.64 3.19 7.18
C SER A 73 0.49 2.34 6.61
N TYR A 74 1.68 2.94 6.48
CA TYR A 74 2.89 2.30 5.97
C TYR A 74 4.10 2.75 6.78
N ASN A 75 4.90 1.78 7.21
CA ASN A 75 6.16 2.01 7.88
C ASN A 75 7.32 1.79 6.88
N PRO A 76 8.07 2.86 6.51
CA PRO A 76 9.17 2.74 5.56
C PRO A 76 10.40 2.01 6.14
N ASP A 77 10.62 2.08 7.45
CA ASP A 77 11.79 1.46 8.10
C ASP A 77 11.77 -0.07 7.99
N ASN A 78 10.57 -0.67 8.05
CA ASN A 78 10.39 -2.11 7.95
C ASN A 78 9.56 -2.56 6.73
N ASN A 79 9.18 -1.63 5.85
CA ASN A 79 8.39 -1.87 4.64
C ASN A 79 7.08 -2.65 4.88
N THR A 80 6.38 -2.30 5.95
CA THR A 80 5.11 -2.93 6.34
C THR A 80 3.94 -1.99 6.10
N ALA A 81 2.93 -2.44 5.35
CA ALA A 81 1.66 -1.76 5.24
C ALA A 81 0.65 -2.33 6.25
N THR A 82 0.14 -1.49 7.14
CA THR A 82 -1.02 -1.83 7.96
C THR A 82 -2.28 -1.65 7.14
N LEU A 83 -3.13 -2.68 7.06
CA LEU A 83 -4.34 -2.68 6.28
C LEU A 83 -5.59 -2.38 7.13
N THR A 84 -6.66 -1.94 6.48
CA THR A 84 -7.98 -1.78 7.13
C THR A 84 -8.69 -3.14 7.25
N ILE A 85 -8.40 -4.05 6.33
CA ILE A 85 -8.93 -5.42 6.24
C ILE A 85 -7.90 -6.47 6.68
N PRO A 86 -8.32 -7.67 7.10
CA PRO A 86 -7.42 -8.81 7.29
C PRO A 86 -6.78 -9.29 5.98
N LEU A 87 -5.58 -9.83 6.04
CA LEU A 87 -4.87 -10.39 4.89
C LEU A 87 -5.67 -11.51 4.21
N SER A 88 -6.47 -12.29 4.95
CA SER A 88 -7.33 -13.34 4.37
C SER A 88 -8.40 -12.81 3.41
N GLN A 89 -8.68 -11.50 3.43
CA GLN A 89 -9.65 -10.88 2.52
C GLN A 89 -9.00 -10.37 1.22
N LEU A 90 -7.67 -10.38 1.13
CA LEU A 90 -6.98 -10.11 -0.14
C LEU A 90 -7.13 -11.34 -1.03
N SER A 91 -7.74 -11.16 -2.19
CA SER A 91 -7.83 -12.20 -3.22
C SER A 91 -6.56 -12.20 -4.07
N GLY A 92 -6.12 -13.38 -4.55
CA GLY A 92 -4.98 -13.46 -5.46
C GLY A 92 -3.66 -13.93 -4.83
N PHE A 93 -3.67 -14.36 -3.57
CA PHE A 93 -2.54 -15.06 -2.94
C PHE A 93 -2.28 -16.47 -3.51
N GLN A 94 -3.23 -17.04 -4.27
CA GLN A 94 -3.06 -18.33 -4.95
C GLN A 94 -1.98 -18.23 -6.04
N THR A 95 -0.74 -18.42 -5.63
CA THR A 95 0.42 -18.26 -6.48
C THR A 95 1.05 -19.59 -6.82
N SER A 96 1.70 -19.68 -7.99
CA SER A 96 2.53 -20.84 -8.31
C SER A 96 3.77 -20.86 -7.41
N VAL A 97 4.52 -21.95 -7.40
CA VAL A 97 5.83 -22.00 -6.71
C VAL A 97 6.81 -20.92 -7.21
N HIS A 98 6.61 -20.37 -8.41
CA HIS A 98 7.41 -19.27 -8.97
C HIS A 98 6.87 -17.88 -8.61
N GLY A 99 5.84 -17.83 -7.77
CA GLY A 99 5.15 -16.61 -7.38
C GLY A 99 4.23 -16.06 -8.46
N HIS A 100 3.65 -14.89 -8.19
CA HIS A 100 2.83 -14.11 -9.11
C HIS A 100 3.33 -12.67 -9.09
N MET A 101 3.75 -12.18 -10.26
CA MET A 101 4.23 -10.81 -10.38
C MET A 101 3.18 -9.77 -9.97
N PHE A 102 3.61 -8.79 -9.17
CA PHE A 102 2.85 -7.59 -8.86
C PHE A 102 3.59 -6.33 -9.29
N VAL A 103 2.84 -5.24 -9.46
CA VAL A 103 3.35 -3.89 -9.75
C VAL A 103 2.74 -2.90 -8.79
N VAL A 104 3.57 -2.05 -8.20
CA VAL A 104 3.14 -0.92 -7.38
C VAL A 104 3.02 0.33 -8.24
N THR A 105 1.94 1.06 -8.03
CA THR A 105 1.64 2.30 -8.74
C THR A 105 1.40 3.45 -7.78
N VAL A 106 1.70 4.67 -8.23
CA VAL A 106 1.29 5.93 -7.58
C VAL A 106 0.47 6.70 -8.60
N ASP A 107 -0.80 6.96 -8.28
CA ASP A 107 -1.72 7.67 -9.17
C ASP A 107 -1.75 7.07 -10.60
N GLY A 108 -1.75 5.73 -10.67
CA GLY A 108 -1.74 4.96 -11.92
C GLY A 108 -0.38 4.85 -12.63
N LYS A 109 0.66 5.55 -12.16
CA LYS A 109 2.02 5.45 -12.70
C LYS A 109 2.77 4.30 -12.05
N ARG A 110 3.34 3.41 -12.85
CA ARG A 110 4.12 2.24 -12.37
C ARG A 110 5.43 2.69 -11.73
N GLN A 111 5.69 2.26 -10.50
CA GLN A 111 6.87 2.65 -9.73
C GLN A 111 7.89 1.52 -9.62
N TYR A 112 7.42 0.32 -9.27
CA TYR A 112 8.27 -0.86 -9.14
C TYR A 112 7.44 -2.15 -9.26
N CYS A 113 8.12 -3.29 -9.42
CA CYS A 113 7.47 -4.61 -9.42
C CYS A 113 8.15 -5.60 -8.46
N GLY A 114 7.45 -6.69 -8.16
CA GLY A 114 7.94 -7.80 -7.36
C GLY A 114 7.12 -9.06 -7.60
N PHE A 115 7.23 -10.02 -6.70
CA PHE A 115 6.45 -11.25 -6.74
C PHE A 115 5.74 -11.51 -5.41
N ILE A 116 4.50 -11.97 -5.48
CA ILE A 116 3.85 -12.64 -4.36
C ILE A 116 4.31 -14.10 -4.40
N GLN A 117 4.85 -14.63 -3.30
CA GLN A 117 5.43 -15.98 -3.26
C GLN A 117 4.81 -16.80 -2.11
N PRO A 118 4.51 -18.09 -2.33
CA PRO A 118 4.04 -18.93 -1.24
C PRO A 118 5.19 -19.26 -0.28
N LEU A 119 4.90 -19.31 1.03
CA LEU A 119 5.92 -19.60 2.06
C LEU A 119 6.56 -20.99 1.94
N TYR A 120 5.90 -21.93 1.27
CA TYR A 120 6.42 -23.27 1.00
C TYR A 120 7.32 -23.33 -0.25
N SER A 121 7.50 -22.22 -0.97
CA SER A 121 8.37 -22.19 -2.14
C SER A 121 9.84 -22.11 -1.74
N SER A 122 10.65 -22.98 -2.34
CA SER A 122 12.13 -22.93 -2.26
C SER A 122 12.75 -22.12 -3.41
N ALA A 123 11.93 -21.55 -4.30
CA ALA A 123 12.43 -20.76 -5.42
C ALA A 123 13.07 -19.47 -4.89
N TYR A 124 14.33 -19.22 -5.26
CA TYR A 124 14.97 -17.95 -4.93
C TYR A 124 14.51 -16.87 -5.92
N LEU A 125 13.93 -15.79 -5.40
CA LEU A 125 13.55 -14.61 -6.18
C LEU A 125 14.42 -13.42 -5.75
N PRO A 126 15.36 -12.96 -6.60
CA PRO A 126 16.35 -11.93 -6.25
C PRO A 126 15.77 -10.50 -6.21
N TRP A 127 14.45 -10.34 -6.14
CA TRP A 127 13.77 -9.05 -6.27
C TRP A 127 13.00 -8.69 -5.00
N ILE A 128 11.90 -7.96 -5.15
CA ILE A 128 10.95 -7.63 -4.09
C ILE A 128 9.94 -8.77 -3.97
N VAL A 129 9.67 -9.21 -2.75
CA VAL A 129 8.79 -10.34 -2.47
C VAL A 129 7.74 -9.96 -1.43
N ILE A 130 6.48 -10.30 -1.70
CA ILE A 130 5.43 -10.35 -0.68
C ILE A 130 5.20 -11.83 -0.39
N ASN A 131 5.35 -12.23 0.86
CA ASN A 131 5.05 -13.60 1.24
C ASN A 131 3.53 -13.76 1.38
N GLU A 132 2.98 -14.82 0.80
CA GLU A 132 1.63 -15.24 1.11
C GLU A 132 1.52 -15.54 2.62
N PRO A 133 0.54 -14.97 3.33
CA PRO A 133 0.37 -15.21 4.76
C PRO A 133 0.03 -16.69 5.02
N LEU A 134 0.48 -17.22 6.16
CA LEU A 134 -0.03 -18.51 6.63
C LEU A 134 -1.53 -18.39 6.96
N GLU A 135 -2.29 -19.48 6.88
CA GLU A 135 -3.71 -19.47 7.28
C GLU A 135 -3.92 -18.93 8.70
N ALA A 136 -3.01 -19.26 9.62
CA ALA A 136 -3.01 -18.75 10.99
C ALA A 136 -2.82 -17.22 11.08
N GLU A 137 -2.19 -16.60 10.07
CA GLU A 137 -1.98 -15.16 9.92
C GLU A 137 -3.12 -14.48 9.15
N GLY A 138 -4.16 -15.20 8.74
CA GLY A 138 -5.27 -14.63 7.97
C GLY A 138 -5.98 -13.46 8.68
N LYS A 139 -5.91 -13.40 10.01
CA LYS A 139 -6.44 -12.30 10.84
C LYS A 139 -5.47 -11.11 10.97
N ASP A 140 -4.20 -11.28 10.61
CA ASP A 140 -3.22 -10.20 10.58
C ASP A 140 -3.66 -9.15 9.55
N LYS A 141 -3.27 -7.90 9.80
CA LYS A 141 -3.49 -6.75 8.93
C LYS A 141 -2.17 -6.17 8.43
N ASN A 142 -1.03 -6.77 8.77
CA ASN A 142 0.28 -6.25 8.40
C ASN A 142 0.79 -6.97 7.16
N LEU A 143 0.71 -6.31 6.00
CA LEU A 143 1.32 -6.80 4.77
C LEU A 143 2.79 -6.39 4.73
N LYS A 144 3.69 -7.36 4.83
CA LYS A 144 5.13 -7.12 4.73
C LYS A 144 5.61 -7.26 3.29
N ILE A 145 6.34 -6.26 2.82
CA ILE A 145 7.00 -6.29 1.51
C ILE A 145 8.48 -6.46 1.80
N HIS A 146 9.08 -7.54 1.33
CA HIS A 146 10.50 -7.87 1.49
C HIS A 146 11.29 -7.46 0.25
N PHE A 147 12.58 -7.22 0.42
CA PHE A 147 13.49 -6.97 -0.70
C PHE A 147 14.75 -7.78 -0.48
N ASN A 148 15.00 -8.71 -1.39
CA ASN A 148 16.10 -9.67 -1.31
C ASN A 148 17.17 -9.41 -2.39
N SER A 149 17.12 -8.27 -3.07
CA SER A 149 18.07 -7.99 -4.15
C SER A 149 19.39 -7.49 -3.60
N GLN A 150 20.46 -8.18 -3.99
CA GLN A 150 21.82 -7.64 -3.91
C GLN A 150 22.20 -6.81 -5.16
N ALA A 151 21.35 -6.82 -6.19
CA ALA A 151 21.67 -6.27 -7.52
C ALA A 151 21.19 -4.82 -7.72
N ALA A 152 20.24 -4.32 -6.94
CA ALA A 152 19.84 -2.93 -7.04
C ALA A 152 20.74 -2.04 -6.19
N ASN A 153 21.30 -1.00 -6.80
CA ASN A 153 22.05 0.04 -6.09
C ASN A 153 21.18 0.81 -5.08
N GLN A 154 19.86 0.76 -5.23
CA GLN A 154 18.89 1.40 -4.37
C GLN A 154 17.62 0.55 -4.27
N ASP A 155 17.04 0.50 -3.08
CA ASP A 155 15.75 -0.13 -2.85
C ASP A 155 14.63 0.70 -3.51
N PRO A 156 13.92 0.17 -4.53
CA PRO A 156 12.89 0.91 -5.25
C PRO A 156 11.64 1.16 -4.40
N ARG A 157 11.49 0.51 -3.23
CA ARG A 157 10.41 0.80 -2.27
C ARG A 157 10.58 2.17 -1.62
N ASN A 158 11.81 2.67 -1.54
CA ASN A 158 12.15 4.00 -1.04
C ASN A 158 11.99 5.11 -2.09
N ASN A 159 11.22 4.86 -3.16
CA ASN A 159 10.93 5.87 -4.17
C ASN A 159 10.24 7.10 -3.52
N PRO A 160 10.78 8.32 -3.69
CA PRO A 160 10.22 9.53 -3.10
C PRO A 160 8.75 9.76 -3.44
N GLU A 161 8.29 9.42 -4.66
CA GLU A 161 6.89 9.59 -5.05
C GLU A 161 5.94 8.76 -4.18
N ILE A 162 6.36 7.56 -3.77
CA ILE A 162 5.57 6.68 -2.88
C ILE A 162 5.52 7.29 -1.48
N ILE A 163 6.67 7.68 -0.94
CA ILE A 163 6.78 8.20 0.43
C ILE A 163 6.05 9.54 0.56
N GLU A 164 6.26 10.47 -0.37
CA GLU A 164 5.58 11.76 -0.39
C GLU A 164 4.06 11.60 -0.53
N ARG A 165 3.61 10.65 -1.37
CA ARG A 165 2.18 10.38 -1.53
C ARG A 165 1.55 9.87 -0.24
N LEU A 166 2.19 8.91 0.42
CA LEU A 166 1.73 8.37 1.70
C LEU A 166 1.75 9.43 2.80
N GLN A 167 2.80 10.25 2.85
CA GLN A 167 2.93 11.33 3.83
C GLN A 167 1.86 12.40 3.64
N LYS A 168 1.63 12.85 2.40
CA LYS A 168 0.61 13.85 2.05
C LYS A 168 -0.78 13.46 2.55
N ASP A 169 -1.10 12.18 2.45
CA ASP A 169 -2.42 11.66 2.81
C ASP A 169 -2.49 11.13 4.27
N GLY A 170 -1.43 11.34 5.07
CA GLY A 170 -1.37 10.95 6.48
C GLY A 170 -1.34 9.43 6.69
N LYS A 171 -0.76 8.69 5.75
CA LYS A 171 -0.62 7.22 5.78
C LYS A 171 0.81 6.75 6.05
N LEU A 172 1.76 7.65 6.31
CA LEU A 172 3.08 7.27 6.81
C LEU A 172 3.01 7.11 8.34
N ASP A 173 3.53 6.00 8.86
CA ASP A 173 3.72 5.85 10.31
C ASP A 173 4.77 6.89 10.78
N LYS A 174 4.59 7.39 12.01
CA LYS A 174 5.49 8.35 12.65
C LYS A 174 6.56 7.66 13.47
#